data_AF-A0A354BEL8-F1
#
_entry.id   AF-A0A354BEL8-F1
#
_cell.length_a   1.000
_cell.length_b   1.000
_cell.length_c   1.000
_cell.angle_alpha   90.00
_cell.angle_beta   90.00
_cell.angle_gamma   90.00
#
_symmetry.space_group_name_H-M   'P 1'
#
loop_
_entity.id
_entity.type
_entity.pdbx_description
1 polymer ?
#
loop_
_entity_poly.entity_id
_entity_poly.type
_entity_poly.pdbx_seq_one_letter_code
_entity_poly.pdbx_strand_id
1 'polypeptide(L)'
;RAHIHAGDEILLTTMEHHANIVPWQLLAQQTGAVLRIAPINDDGELILDAFASLLGPRTKLVAVTHVSNALGTINPIETIVGLA
;
A
#
# COMPACT_ATOMS: atom_id res chain seq x y z
N ARG A 1 -11.36 11.87 -2.74
CA ARG A 1 -11.29 12.97 -1.74
C ARG A 1 -12.38 12.87 -0.68
N ALA A 2 -13.65 12.63 -1.03
CA ALA A 2 -14.77 12.62 -0.08
C ALA A 2 -14.73 11.56 1.03
N HIS A 3 -13.85 10.54 0.92
CA HIS A 3 -13.83 9.37 1.81
C HIS A 3 -12.49 9.16 2.54
N ILE A 4 -11.54 10.11 2.42
CA ILE A 4 -10.24 10.04 3.07
C ILE A 4 -10.03 11.33 3.85
N HIS A 5 -9.77 11.19 5.14
CA HIS A 5 -9.70 12.29 6.09
C HIS A 5 -8.35 12.31 6.80
N ALA A 6 -8.14 13.32 7.64
CA ALA A 6 -6.92 13.46 8.41
C ALA A 6 -6.74 12.26 9.35
N GLY A 7 -5.55 11.66 9.35
CA GLY A 7 -5.22 10.48 10.16
C GLY A 7 -5.66 9.13 9.57
N ASP A 8 -6.46 9.11 8.50
CA ASP A 8 -6.71 7.86 7.76
C ASP A 8 -5.41 7.36 7.12
N GLU A 9 -5.26 6.05 7.01
CA GLU A 9 -4.05 5.41 6.53
C GLU A 9 -4.27 4.83 5.12
N ILE A 10 -3.34 5.13 4.21
CA ILE A 10 -3.24 4.53 2.88
C ILE A 10 -2.00 3.65 2.88
N LEU A 11 -2.18 2.34 2.72
CA LEU A 11 -1.09 1.36 2.72
C LEU A 11 -0.64 1.08 1.27
N LEU A 12 0.65 1.25 1.03
CA LEU A 12 1.33 0.90 -0.23
C LEU A 12 2.43 -0.13 0.04
N THR A 13 3.01 -0.69 -1.01
CA THR A 13 4.25 -1.48 -0.91
C THR A 13 5.47 -0.65 -1.32
N THR A 14 6.67 -1.10 -0.95
CA THR A 14 7.93 -0.51 -1.45
C THR A 14 8.12 -0.66 -2.96
N MET A 15 7.40 -1.57 -3.62
CA MET A 15 7.60 -1.93 -5.04
C MET A 15 6.60 -1.28 -6.02
N GLU A 16 5.85 -0.26 -5.58
CA GLU A 16 4.85 0.39 -6.42
C GLU A 16 5.46 1.22 -7.57
N HIS A 17 4.81 1.19 -8.73
CA HIS A 17 5.12 2.11 -9.81
C HIS A 17 4.72 3.55 -9.42
N HIS A 18 5.42 4.58 -9.93
CA HIS A 18 5.10 5.99 -9.59
C HIS A 18 3.64 6.39 -9.86
N ALA A 19 3.02 5.81 -10.90
CA ALA A 19 1.59 6.00 -11.18
C ALA A 19 0.67 5.53 -10.03
N ASN A 20 1.14 4.58 -9.21
CA ASN A 20 0.46 4.09 -8.02
C ASN A 20 1.10 4.61 -6.70
N ILE A 21 1.92 5.66 -6.74
CA ILE A 21 2.49 6.33 -5.54
C ILE A 21 2.07 7.80 -5.50
N VAL A 22 2.36 8.54 -6.57
CA VAL A 22 2.22 10.01 -6.62
C VAL A 22 0.78 10.46 -6.37
N PRO A 23 -0.27 9.82 -6.92
CA PRO A 23 -1.65 10.21 -6.62
C PRO A 23 -1.99 10.14 -5.12
N TRP A 24 -1.47 9.13 -4.42
CA TRP A 24 -1.71 8.94 -2.99
C TRP A 24 -0.92 9.92 -2.14
N GLN A 25 0.31 10.27 -2.54
CA GLN A 25 1.08 11.35 -1.90
C GLN A 25 0.35 12.69 -2.01
N LEU A 26 -0.15 13.04 -3.19
CA LEU A 26 -0.91 14.27 -3.40
C LEU A 26 -2.21 14.27 -2.59
N LEU A 27 -2.90 13.13 -2.50
CA LEU A 27 -4.10 13.00 -1.68
C LEU A 27 -3.79 13.17 -0.19
N ALA A 28 -2.75 12.50 0.31
CA ALA A 28 -2.31 12.61 1.70
C ALA A 28 -1.94 14.05 2.09
N GLN A 29 -1.23 14.77 1.21
CA GLN A 29 -0.93 16.19 1.40
C GLN A 29 -2.18 17.06 1.49
N GLN A 30 -3.24 16.71 0.74
CA GLN A 30 -4.49 17.47 0.69
C GLN A 30 -5.42 17.17 1.86
N THR A 31 -5.44 15.94 2.37
CA THR A 31 -6.41 15.48 3.38
C THR A 31 -5.81 15.32 4.77
N GLY A 32 -4.48 15.30 4.91
CA GLY A 32 -3.80 14.93 6.14
C GLY A 32 -3.80 13.42 6.41
N ALA A 33 -4.08 12.59 5.40
CA ALA A 33 -3.95 11.14 5.52
C ALA A 33 -2.47 10.74 5.63
N VAL A 34 -2.21 9.56 6.16
CA VAL A 34 -0.87 9.03 6.42
C VAL A 34 -0.59 7.90 5.44
N LEU A 35 0.56 7.96 4.77
CA LEU A 35 1.02 6.84 3.96
C LEU A 35 1.76 5.84 4.85
N ARG A 36 1.38 4.58 4.77
CA ARG A 36 2.08 3.44 5.37
C ARG A 36 2.71 2.62 4.25
N ILE A 37 3.94 2.16 4.43
CA ILE A 37 4.69 1.45 3.38
C ILE A 37 5.07 0.06 3.88
N ALA A 38 4.56 -0.98 3.23
CA ALA A 38 4.87 -2.36 3.51
C ALA A 38 6.22 -2.76 2.87
N PRO A 39 7.13 -3.34 3.65
CA PRO A 39 8.46 -3.70 3.17
C PRO A 39 8.43 -4.96 2.30
N ILE A 40 9.50 -5.12 1.53
CA ILE A 40 9.80 -6.29 0.72
C ILE A 40 11.10 -6.92 1.23
N ASN A 41 11.32 -8.21 0.99
CA ASN A 41 12.58 -8.89 1.30
C ASN A 41 13.63 -8.64 0.19
N ASP A 42 14.84 -9.16 0.39
CA ASP A 42 15.95 -9.01 -0.57
C ASP A 42 15.71 -9.72 -1.91
N ASP A 43 14.80 -10.70 -1.93
CA ASP A 43 14.36 -11.40 -3.14
C ASP A 43 13.27 -10.62 -3.90
N GLY A 44 12.86 -9.46 -3.40
CA GLY A 44 11.86 -8.60 -4.04
C GLY A 44 10.41 -9.02 -3.78
N GLU A 45 10.16 -9.83 -2.76
CA GLU A 45 8.84 -10.34 -2.39
C GLU A 45 8.25 -9.52 -1.24
N LEU A 46 6.92 -9.33 -1.26
CA LEU A 46 6.20 -8.67 -0.18
C LEU A 46 6.31 -9.49 1.12
N ILE A 47 6.77 -8.86 2.20
CA ILE A 47 6.78 -9.49 3.52
C ILE A 47 5.35 -9.43 4.08
N LEU A 48 4.57 -10.48 3.84
CA LEU A 48 3.13 -10.52 4.16
C LEU A 48 2.82 -10.28 5.65
N ASP A 49 3.64 -10.81 6.56
CA ASP A 49 3.45 -10.59 7.99
C ASP A 49 3.62 -9.11 8.37
N ALA A 50 4.63 -8.45 7.78
CA ALA A 50 4.86 -7.03 7.98
C ALA A 50 3.72 -6.20 7.36
N PHE A 51 3.27 -6.55 6.15
CA PHE A 51 2.09 -5.95 5.52
C PHE A 51 0.86 -6.07 6.43
N ALA A 52 0.56 -7.27 6.94
CA ALA A 52 -0.59 -7.50 7.82
C ALA A 52 -0.50 -6.69 9.12
N SER A 53 0.70 -6.55 9.69
CA SER A 53 0.92 -5.76 10.92
C SER A 53 0.68 -4.25 10.74
N LEU A 54 0.71 -3.76 9.49
CA LEU A 54 0.44 -2.36 9.16
C LEU A 54 -1.06 -2.09 8.96
N LEU A 55 -1.87 -3.13 8.79
CA LEU A 55 -3.32 -3.00 8.70
C LEU A 55 -3.91 -2.68 10.07
N GLY A 56 -4.92 -1.83 10.10
CA GLY A 56 -5.63 -1.50 11.31
C GLY A 56 -6.89 -0.69 11.07
N PRO A 57 -7.58 -0.25 12.14
CA PRO A 57 -8.87 0.44 12.05
C PRO A 57 -8.86 1.76 11.25
N ARG A 58 -7.67 2.35 11.08
CA ARG A 58 -7.47 3.57 10.30
C ARG A 58 -7.10 3.32 8.84
N THR A 59 -6.76 2.09 8.46
CA THR A 59 -6.49 1.76 7.05
C THR A 59 -7.79 1.92 6.27
N LYS A 60 -7.80 2.85 5.31
CA LYS A 60 -8.97 3.12 4.45
C LYS A 60 -8.76 2.69 3.01
N LEU A 61 -7.50 2.54 2.60
CA LEU A 61 -7.16 2.15 1.25
C LEU A 61 -5.85 1.36 1.25
N VAL A 62 -5.85 0.26 0.50
CA VAL A 62 -4.67 -0.53 0.17
C VAL A 62 -4.42 -0.38 -1.33
N ALA A 63 -3.23 0.09 -1.70
CA ALA A 63 -2.80 0.25 -3.08
C ALA A 63 -1.61 -0.66 -3.35
N VAL A 64 -1.83 -1.72 -4.14
CA VAL A 64 -0.82 -2.73 -4.45
C VAL A 64 -0.80 -3.02 -5.94
N THR A 65 0.38 -3.24 -6.51
CA THR A 65 0.51 -3.81 -7.86
C THR A 65 0.27 -5.32 -7.85
N HIS A 66 -0.40 -5.86 -8.88
CA HIS A 66 -0.51 -7.31 -9.06
C HIS A 66 0.83 -7.92 -9.49
N VAL A 67 1.51 -7.28 -10.43
CA VAL A 67 2.86 -7.68 -10.87
C VAL A 67 3.78 -6.48 -10.84
N SER A 68 4.93 -6.59 -10.18
CA SER A 68 5.92 -5.52 -10.18
C SER A 68 6.51 -5.35 -11.58
N ASN A 69 6.47 -4.13 -12.12
CA ASN A 69 7.08 -3.83 -13.42
C ASN A 69 8.61 -3.74 -13.37
N ALA A 70 9.20 -3.63 -12.17
CA ALA A 70 10.63 -3.57 -11.96
C ALA A 70 11.21 -4.93 -11.54
N LEU A 71 10.52 -5.64 -10.66
CA LEU A 71 11.00 -6.90 -10.05
C LEU A 71 10.40 -8.15 -10.71
N GLY A 72 9.27 -8.04 -11.40
CA GLY A 72 8.54 -9.20 -11.95
C GLY A 72 7.77 -10.01 -10.91
N THR A 73 7.89 -9.68 -9.61
CA THR A 73 7.16 -10.32 -8.51
C THR A 73 5.66 -10.29 -8.75
N ILE A 74 5.00 -11.45 -8.63
CA ILE A 74 3.55 -11.58 -8.66
C ILE A 74 3.04 -11.59 -7.23
N ASN A 75 2.30 -10.56 -6.82
CA ASN A 75 1.76 -10.46 -5.47
C ASN A 75 0.49 -11.32 -5.32
N PRO A 76 0.29 -11.98 -4.16
CA PRO A 76 -0.89 -12.80 -3.90
C PRO A 76 -2.10 -11.92 -3.58
N ILE A 77 -2.73 -11.36 -4.62
CA ILE A 77 -3.81 -10.36 -4.48
C ILE A 77 -5.00 -10.88 -3.68
N GLU A 78 -5.41 -12.14 -3.88
CA GLU A 78 -6.53 -12.72 -3.12
C GLU A 78 -6.23 -12.76 -1.61
N THR A 79 -4.99 -13.12 -1.24
CA THR A 79 -4.55 -13.10 0.15
C THR A 79 -4.53 -11.67 0.71
N ILE A 80 -4.01 -10.71 -0.05
CA ILE A 80 -3.99 -9.30 0.35
C ILE A 80 -5.41 -8.76 0.59
N VAL A 81 -6.36 -9.08 -0.31
CA VAL A 81 -7.76 -8.70 -0.15
C VAL A 81 -8.40 -9.37 1.06
N GLY A 82 -8.05 -10.64 1.36
CA GLY A 82 -8.56 -11.32 2.54
C GLY A 82 -8.05 -10.75 3.87
N LEU A 83 -6.91 -10.07 3.86
CA LEU A 83 -6.33 -9.42 5.03
C LEU A 83 -6.87 -7.99 5.27
N ALA A 84 -7.20 -7.27 4.19
CA ALA A 84 -7.53 -5.84 4.19
C ALA A 84 -9.03 -5.56 4.42
#